data_AF-A0A6J7VA35-F1
#
_entry.id   AF-A0A6J7VA35-F1
#
_cell.length_a   1.000
_cell.length_b   1.000
_cell.length_c   1.000
_cell.angle_alpha   90.00
_cell.angle_beta   90.00
_cell.angle_gamma   90.00
#
_symmetry.space_group_name_H-M   'P 1'
#
loop_
_entity.id
_entity.type
_entity.pdbx_description
1 polymer ?
#
loop_
_entity_poly.entity_id
_entity_poly.type
_entity_poly.pdbx_seq_one_letter_code
_entity_poly.pdbx_strand_id
1 'polypeptide(L)' 'MVLGLVMGGILGNLSDRLFREPGFLRGHVVDWMQLPHWPIFNIADSAIVIASAISIVLSARNIPPIAKKEASL' A
#
# COMPACT_ATOMS: atom_id res chain seq x y z
N MET A 1 -7.76 -5.57 -6.76
CA MET A 1 -6.81 -5.97 -5.70
C MET A 1 -5.66 -4.98 -5.54
N VAL A 2 -4.81 -4.74 -6.56
CA VAL A 2 -3.67 -3.80 -6.47
C VAL A 2 -4.07 -2.44 -5.89
N LEU A 3 -5.13 -1.83 -6.44
CA LEU A 3 -5.67 -0.57 -5.92
C LEU A 3 -6.05 -0.66 -4.44
N GLY A 4 -6.76 -1.72 -4.04
CA GLY A 4 -7.18 -1.93 -2.66
C GLY A 4 -6.00 -2.10 -1.69
N LEU A 5 -4.94 -2.81 -2.11
CA LEU A 5 -3.74 -2.99 -1.30
C LEU A 5 -2.96 -1.68 -1.14
N VAL A 6 -2.73 -0.93 -2.22
CA VAL A 6 -2.06 0.39 -2.15
C VAL A 6 -2.88 1.36 -1.33
N MET A 7 -4.19 1.48 -1.60
CA MET A 7 -5.06 2.40 -0.86
C MET A 7 -5.14 2.03 0.62
N GLY A 8 -5.25 0.73 0.95
CA GLY A 8 -5.27 0.27 2.33
C GLY A 8 -3.98 0.64 3.07
N GLY A 9 -2.81 0.41 2.46
CA GLY A 9 -1.53 0.77 3.06
C GLY A 9 -1.35 2.28 3.23
N ILE A 10 -1.69 3.08 2.21
CA ILE A 10 -1.62 4.55 2.28
C ILE A 10 -2.58 5.08 3.36
N LEU A 11 -3.83 4.62 3.37
CA LEU A 11 -4.84 5.07 4.34
C LEU A 11 -4.48 4.63 5.77
N GLY A 12 -3.85 3.46 5.95
CA GLY A 12 -3.33 3.03 7.25
C GLY A 12 -2.26 3.98 7.78
N ASN A 13 -1.19 4.21 7.00
CA ASN A 13 -0.11 5.13 7.39
C ASN A 13 -0.59 6.58 7.52
N LEU A 14 -1.58 7.00 6.71
CA LEU A 14 -2.21 8.32 6.86
C LEU A 14 -3.03 8.42 8.14
N SER A 15 -3.80 7.39 8.49
CA SER A 15 -4.59 7.36 9.73
C SER A 15 -3.69 7.47 10.96
N ASP A 16 -2.54 6.80 10.95
CA ASP A 16 -1.53 6.95 12.00
C ASP A 16 -1.09 8.42 12.15
N ARG A 17 -0.82 9.09 11.03
CA ARG A 17 -0.40 10.51 11.02
C ARG A 17 -1.53 11.45 11.46
N LEU A 18 -2.77 11.11 11.15
CA LEU A 18 -3.94 11.92 11.47
C LEU A 18 -4.31 11.85 12.96
N PHE A 19 -4.31 10.65 13.55
CA PHE A 19 -4.98 10.43 14.83
C PHE A 19 -4.04 10.11 15.99
N ARG A 20 -2.77 9.80 15.74
CA ARG A 20 -1.82 9.49 16.82
C ARG A 20 -1.14 10.75 17.35
N GLU A 21 -0.69 10.66 18.59
CA GLU A 21 0.11 11.72 19.24
C GLU A 21 1.34 12.10 18.38
N PRO A 22 1.82 13.36 18.47
CA PRO A 22 1.48 14.43 19.41
C PRO A 22 0.29 15.33 19.01
N GLY A 23 -0.39 15.07 17.90
CA GLY A 23 -1.55 15.87 17.49
C GLY A 23 -2.00 15.59 16.06
N PHE A 24 -3.11 16.20 15.65
CA PHE A 24 -3.68 15.99 14.32
C PHE A 24 -2.70 16.36 13.20
N LEU A 25 -2.49 15.44 12.24
CA LEU A 25 -1.48 15.54 11.16
C LEU A 25 -0.03 15.64 11.63
N ARG A 26 0.24 15.42 12.92
CA ARG A 26 1.58 15.38 13.50
C ARG A 26 1.95 14.00 13.98
N GLY A 27 1.03 13.04 13.93
CA GLY A 27 1.25 11.67 14.36
C GLY A 27 2.38 10.99 13.60
N HIS A 28 3.04 10.05 14.29
CA HIS A 28 4.05 9.19 13.68
C HIS A 28 3.44 7.86 13.24
N VAL A 29 3.96 7.29 12.16
CA VAL A 29 3.62 5.94 11.72
C VAL A 29 4.19 4.93 12.71
N VAL A 30 3.42 3.90 13.08
CA VAL A 30 3.95 2.82 13.93
C VAL A 30 4.63 1.79 13.07
N ASP A 31 5.94 1.65 13.27
CA ASP A 31 6.72 0.54 12.74
C ASP A 31 6.99 -0.45 13.88
N TRP A 32 6.70 -1.73 13.66
CA TRP A 32 6.77 -2.75 14.71
C TRP A 32 7.32 -4.10 14.23
N MET A 33 7.36 -4.35 12.92
CA MET A 33 8.03 -5.53 12.37
C MET A 33 9.51 -5.24 12.17
N GLN A 34 10.35 -5.98 12.88
CA GLN A 34 11.79 -5.87 12.82
C GLN A 34 12.40 -7.17 12.27
N LEU A 35 13.15 -7.06 11.17
CA LEU A 35 13.92 -8.17 10.60
C LEU A 35 15.43 -7.86 10.72
N PRO A 36 16.30 -8.89 10.78
CA PRO A 36 17.74 -8.67 10.81
C PRO A 36 18.23 -7.94 9.56
N HIS A 37 19.03 -6.88 9.73
CA HIS A 37 19.62 -6.07 8.63
C HIS A 37 18.60 -5.42 7.68
N TRP A 38 17.35 -5.24 8.12
CA TRP A 38 16.28 -4.62 7.34
C TRP A 38 15.64 -3.48 8.14
N PRO A 39 15.15 -2.40 7.49
CA PRO A 39 14.41 -1.34 8.18
C PRO A 39 13.19 -1.88 8.92
N ILE A 40 12.80 -1.26 10.03
CA ILE A 40 11.54 -1.59 10.71
C ILE A 40 10.37 -1.12 9.84
N PHE A 41 9.31 -1.90 9.76
CA PHE A 41 8.15 -1.60 8.91
C PHE A 41 6.84 -2.07 9.56
N ASN A 42 5.72 -1.82 8.89
CA ASN A 42 4.41 -2.27 9.33
C ASN A 42 3.60 -2.98 8.22
N ILE A 43 2.37 -3.39 8.56
CA ILE A 43 1.48 -4.09 7.62
C ILE A 43 1.07 -3.17 6.45
N ALA A 44 0.95 -1.86 6.69
CA ALA A 44 0.65 -0.90 5.63
C ALA A 44 1.77 -0.84 4.58
N ASP A 45 3.03 -0.81 5.01
CA ASP A 45 4.19 -0.87 4.11
C ASP A 45 4.23 -2.19 3.35
N SER A 46 3.97 -3.30 4.04
CA SER A 46 3.90 -4.63 3.42
C SER A 46 2.83 -4.69 2.32
N ALA A 47 1.65 -4.12 2.57
CA ALA A 47 0.57 -4.04 1.58
C ALA A 47 0.99 -3.23 0.35
N ILE A 48 1.68 -2.11 0.53
CA ILE A 48 2.20 -1.27 -0.57
C ILE A 48 3.25 -2.03 -1.37
N VAL A 49 4.19 -2.72 -0.70
CA VAL A 49 5.24 -3.52 -1.37
C VAL A 49 4.63 -4.67 -2.17
N ILE A 50 3.70 -5.42 -1.59
CA ILE A 50 3.00 -6.52 -2.28
C ILE A 50 2.22 -5.98 -3.48
N ALA A 51 1.50 -4.86 -3.32
CA ALA A 51 0.78 -4.26 -4.42
C ALA A 51 1.69 -3.82 -5.56
N SER A 52 2.85 -3.25 -5.23
CA SER A 52 3.88 -2.83 -6.18
C SER A 52 4.46 -4.03 -6.92
N ALA A 53 4.80 -5.10 -6.20
CA ALA A 53 5.31 -6.34 -6.79
C ALA A 53 4.29 -6.96 -7.75
N ILE A 54 3.01 -7.05 -7.35
CA ILE A 54 1.94 -7.54 -8.23
C ILE A 54 1.78 -6.64 -9.46
N SER A 55 1.80 -5.32 -9.28
CA SER A 55 1.70 -4.36 -10.38
C SER A 55 2.82 -4.56 -11.39
N ILE A 56 4.07 -4.69 -10.93
CA ILE A 56 5.24 -4.94 -11.79
C ILE A 56 5.07 -6.25 -12.56
N VAL A 57 4.64 -7.34 -11.91
CA VAL A 57 4.42 -8.63 -12.56
C VAL A 57 3.33 -8.52 -13.64
N LEU A 58 2.20 -7.89 -13.34
CA LEU A 58 1.10 -7.71 -14.30
C LEU A 58 1.54 -6.85 -15.50
N SER A 59 2.26 -5.75 -15.25
CA SER A 59 2.82 -4.90 -16.30
C SER A 59 3.82 -5.64 -17.16
N ALA A 60 4.73 -6.42 -16.58
CA ALA A 60 5.69 -7.25 -17.32
C ALA A 60 5.00 -8.32 -18.19
N ARG A 61 3.79 -8.75 -17.80
CA ARG A 61 2.96 -9.70 -18.55
C ARG A 61 1.98 -9.02 -19.52
N ASN A 62 2.06 -7.69 -19.68
CA ASN A 62 1.15 -6.89 -20.51
C ASN A 62 -0.34 -7.05 -20.13
N ILE A 63 -0.63 -7.34 -18.87
CA ILE A 63 -2.00 -7.45 -18.37
C ILE A 63 -2.50 -6.05 -18.00
N PRO A 64 -3.60 -5.57 -18.61
CA PRO A 64 -4.11 -4.23 -18.35
C PRO A 64 -4.65 -4.13 -16.91
N PRO A 65 -4.43 -2.99 -16.22
CA PRO A 65 -4.84 -2.79 -14.83
C PRO A 65 -6.36 -2.70 -14.64
N ILE A 66 -7.09 -2.38 -15.71
CA ILE A 66 -8.54 -2.32 -15.75
C ILE A 66 -8.99 -3.14 -16.95
N ALA A 67 -9.91 -4.08 -16.73
CA ALA A 67 -10.52 -4.82 -17.82
C ALA A 67 -11.18 -3.85 -18.79
N LYS A 68 -10.90 -3.99 -20.09
CA LYS A 68 -11.70 -3.30 -21.10
C LYS A 68 -13.14 -3.81 -20.92
N LYS A 69 -14.06 -2.92 -20.57
CA LYS A 69 -15.47 -3.15 -20.90
C LYS A 69 -15.48 -3.20 -22.42
N GLU A 70 -15.67 -4.40 -22.97
CA GLU A 70 -16.11 -4.49 -24.36
C GLU A 70 -17.35 -3.62 -24.45
N ALA A 71 -17.30 -2.60 -25.30
CA ALA A 71 -18.42 -1.74 -25.55
C ALA A 71 -19.58 -2.67 -25.94
N SER A 72 -20.55 -2.81 -25.04
CA SER A 72 -21.78 -3.52 -25.28
C SER A 72 -22.52 -2.77 -26.39
N LEU A 73 -22.23 -3.16 -27.62
CA LEU A 73 -23.08 -2.92 -28.79
C LEU A 73 -24.30 -3.82 -28.70
#